data_AF-D7A4K5-F1
#
_entry.id   AF-D7A4K5-F1
#
_cell.length_a   1.000
_cell.length_b   1.000
_cell.length_c   1.000
_cell.angle_alpha   90.00
_cell.angle_beta   90.00
_cell.angle_gamma   90.00
#
_symmetry.space_group_name_H-M   'P 1'
#
loop_
_entity.id
_entity.type
_entity.pdbx_description
1 polymer ?
#
loop_
_entity_poly.entity_id
_entity_poly.type
_entity_poly.pdbx_seq_one_letter_code
_entity_poly.pdbx_strand_id
1 'polypeptide(L)' 'MNNPHSRTTAASSQSVAARAIPITLAALLGIFVVGGVGFSQIGPMHNATHDVRHAAAFPCH' A
#
# COMPACT_ATOMS: atom_id res chain seq x y z
N MET A 1 -48.44 -13.20 -12.09
CA MET A 1 -47.25 -13.02 -11.24
C MET A 1 -46.01 -12.96 -12.14
N ASN A 2 -45.55 -11.78 -12.53
CA ASN A 2 -44.31 -11.64 -13.32
C ASN A 2 -43.36 -10.71 -12.56
N ASN A 3 -42.21 -11.23 -12.14
CA ASN A 3 -41.18 -10.46 -11.44
C ASN A 3 -39.85 -10.63 -12.20
N PRO A 4 -39.43 -9.68 -13.06
CA PRO A 4 -38.16 -9.79 -13.76
C PRO A 4 -37.05 -9.20 -12.88
N HIS A 5 -36.35 -10.05 -12.15
CA HIS A 5 -35.10 -9.67 -11.49
C HIS A 5 -33.89 -10.03 -12.37
N SER A 6 -33.89 -9.55 -13.62
CA SER A 6 -32.70 -9.52 -14.45
C SER A 6 -31.97 -8.22 -14.15
N ARG A 7 -31.08 -8.23 -13.15
CA ARG A 7 -30.11 -7.15 -12.94
C ARG A 7 -29.11 -7.18 -14.08
N THR A 8 -29.46 -6.53 -15.18
CA THR A 8 -28.52 -6.19 -16.24
C THR A 8 -27.46 -5.27 -15.64
N THR A 9 -26.27 -5.80 -15.38
CA THR A 9 -25.11 -4.99 -15.03
C THR A 9 -24.76 -4.15 -16.26
N ALA A 10 -25.27 -2.92 -16.30
CA ALA A 10 -24.88 -1.96 -17.30
C ALA A 10 -23.37 -1.72 -17.16
N ALA A 11 -22.57 -2.25 -18.08
CA ALA A 11 -21.16 -1.94 -18.15
C ALA A 11 -21.04 -0.46 -18.51
N SER A 12 -20.72 0.37 -17.50
CA SER A 12 -20.49 1.78 -17.70
C SER A 12 -19.25 1.94 -18.60
N SER A 13 -19.48 2.45 -19.82
CA SER A 13 -18.40 2.85 -20.72
C SER A 13 -17.73 4.09 -20.13
N GLN A 14 -16.83 3.86 -19.17
CA GLN A 14 -16.02 4.90 -18.57
C GLN A 14 -15.10 5.47 -19.64
N SER A 15 -15.20 6.78 -19.87
CA SER A 15 -14.32 7.48 -20.79
C SER A 15 -12.86 7.31 -20.39
N VAL A 16 -11.94 7.41 -21.36
CA VAL A 16 -10.49 7.36 -21.09
C VAL A 16 -10.08 8.41 -20.05
N ALA A 17 -10.72 9.58 -20.08
CA ALA A 17 -10.55 10.63 -19.07
C ALA A 17 -10.97 10.17 -17.66
N ALA A 18 -12.07 9.42 -17.52
CA ALA A 18 -12.51 8.89 -16.23
C ALA A 18 -11.52 7.85 -15.64
N ARG A 19 -10.75 7.18 -16.50
CA ARG A 19 -9.71 6.22 -16.09
C ARG A 19 -8.37 6.88 -15.76
N ALA A 20 -8.13 8.11 -16.23
CA ALA A 20 -6.86 8.81 -16.01
C ALA A 20 -6.60 9.06 -14.53
N ILE A 21 -7.63 9.45 -13.76
CA ILE A 21 -7.52 9.72 -12.33
C ILE A 21 -7.09 8.46 -11.55
N PRO A 22 -7.80 7.32 -11.59
CA PRO A 22 -7.40 6.15 -10.82
C PRO A 22 -6.03 5.59 -11.24
N ILE A 23 -5.70 5.64 -12.54
CA ILE A 23 -4.39 5.20 -13.03
C ILE A 23 -3.26 6.08 -12.47
N THR A 24 -3.43 7.40 -12.49
CA THR A 24 -2.43 8.35 -11.97
C THR A 24 -2.22 8.15 -10.47
N LEU A 25 -3.31 7.98 -9.71
CA LEU A 25 -3.24 7.74 -8.27
C LEU A 25 -2.56 6.40 -7.95
N ALA A 26 -2.88 5.34 -8.69
CA ALA A 26 -2.21 4.04 -8.55
C ALA A 26 -0.72 4.13 -8.89
N ALA A 27 -0.35 4.86 -9.93
CA ALA A 27 1.05 5.06 -10.31
C ALA A 27 1.82 5.85 -9.23
N LEU A 28 1.24 6.94 -8.72
CA LEU A 28 1.83 7.72 -7.63
C LEU A 28 2.00 6.89 -6.36
N LEU A 29 1.00 6.07 -6.01
CA LEU A 29 1.09 5.14 -4.88
C LEU A 29 2.22 4.12 -5.09
N GLY A 30 2.34 3.53 -6.29
CA GLY A 30 3.41 2.60 -6.61
C GLY A 30 4.80 3.23 -6.49
N ILE A 31 4.97 4.44 -7.04
CA ILE A 31 6.23 5.20 -6.92
C ILE A 31 6.52 5.52 -5.45
N PHE A 32 5.51 5.89 -4.66
CA PHE A 32 5.67 6.17 -3.24
C PHE A 32 6.10 4.91 -2.46
N VAL A 33 5.53 3.75 -2.75
CA VAL A 33 5.91 2.48 -2.10
C VAL A 33 7.33 2.08 -2.51
N VAL A 34 7.63 2.06 -3.80
CA VAL A 34 8.96 1.66 -4.31
C VAL A 34 10.04 2.65 -3.84
N GLY A 35 9.77 3.95 -3.90
CA GLY A 35 10.65 4.98 -3.38
C GLY A 35 10.79 4.91 -1.86
N GLY A 36 9.67 4.84 -1.13
CA GLY A 36 9.67 4.76 0.32
C GLY A 36 10.40 3.54 0.85
N VAL A 37 10.22 2.37 0.24
CA VAL A 37 10.92 1.12 0.60
C VAL A 37 12.37 1.13 0.11
N GLY A 38 12.63 1.57 -1.13
CA GLY A 38 13.98 1.59 -1.72
C GLY A 38 14.91 2.61 -1.08
N PHE A 39 14.36 3.74 -0.62
CA PHE A 39 15.06 4.76 0.18
C PHE A 39 14.80 4.61 1.69
N SER A 40 14.14 3.53 2.12
CA SER A 40 14.12 3.11 3.52
C SER A 40 15.52 2.58 3.82
N GLN A 41 16.45 3.51 4.02
CA GLN A 41 17.74 3.25 4.60
C GLN A 41 17.53 2.33 5.81
N ILE A 42 17.85 1.05 5.66
CA ILE A 42 17.78 0.04 6.73
C ILE A 42 18.79 0.38 7.85
N GLY A 43 19.61 1.43 7.70
CA GLY A 43 20.55 1.92 8.70
C GLY A 43 20.00 2.07 10.12
N PRO A 44 18.85 2.74 10.36
CA PRO A 44 18.27 2.86 11.69
C PRO A 44 17.73 1.53 12.24
N MET A 45 17.16 0.65 11.40
CA MET A 45 16.65 -0.66 11.83
C MET A 45 17.76 -1.69 12.07
N HIS A 46 18.84 -1.65 11.30
CA HIS A 46 20.02 -2.47 11.51
C HIS A 46 20.75 -2.05 12.80
N ASN A 47 20.90 -0.75 13.05
CA ASN A 47 21.45 -0.26 14.32
C ASN A 47 20.53 -0.52 15.51
N ALA A 48 19.21 -0.40 15.36
CA ALA A 48 18.27 -0.74 16.43
C ALA A 48 18.35 -2.22 16.83
N THR A 49 18.61 -3.12 15.86
CA THR A 49 18.81 -4.56 16.12
C THR A 49 20.11 -4.83 16.88
N HIS A 50 21.15 -4.02 16.63
CA HIS A 50 22.40 -4.11 17.37
C HIS A 50 22.36 -3.43 18.75
N ASP A 51 21.44 -2.49 19.00
CA ASP A 51 21.18 -1.91 20.33
C ASP A 51 20.21 -2.72 21.19
N VAL A 52 19.28 -3.51 20.61
CA VAL A 52 18.38 -4.35 21.40
C VAL A 52 19.10 -5.49 22.13
N ARG A 53 20.25 -5.98 21.67
CA ARG A 53 21.03 -6.94 22.48
C ARG A 53 21.68 -6.31 23.71
N HIS A 54 21.89 -4.98 23.71
CA HIS A 54 22.36 -4.23 24.87
C HIS A 54 21.20 -3.79 25.79
N ALA A 55 20.00 -3.55 25.23
CA ALA A 55 18.81 -3.19 25.99
C ALA A 55 17.97 -4.40 26.49
N ALA A 56 18.03 -5.56 25.83
CA ALA A 56 17.32 -6.78 26.23
C ALA A 56 18.06 -7.61 27.29
N ALA A 57 19.30 -7.25 27.62
CA ALA A 57 19.95 -7.66 28.86
C ALA A 57 19.36 -6.84 30.02
N PHE A 58 18.09 -7.10 30.32
CA PHE A 58 17.48 -6.63 31.56
C PHE A 58 18.38 -7.06 32.74
N PRO A 59 18.73 -6.13 33.65
CA PRO A 59 19.55 -6.45 34.81
C PRO A 59 18.77 -7.39 35.73
N CYS A 60 19.26 -8.61 35.86
CA CYS A 60 18.93 -9.47 36.99
C CYS A 60 19.81 -9.07 38.17
N HIS A 61 19.44 -7.98 38.84
CA HIS A 61 19.54 -7.79 40.29
C HIS A 61 18.64 -6.64 40.73
#